data_AF-A0A849R924-F1
#
_entry.id   AF-A0A849R924-F1
#
_cell.length_a   1.000
_cell.length_b   1.000
_cell.length_c   1.000
_cell.angle_alpha   90.00
_cell.angle_beta   90.00
_cell.angle_gamma   90.00
#
_symmetry.space_group_name_H-M   'P 1'
#
loop_
_entity.id
_entity.type
_entity.pdbx_description
1 polymer ?
#
loop_
_entity_poly.entity_id
_entity_poly.type
_entity_poly.pdbx_seq_one_letter_code
_entity_poly.pdbx_strand_id
1 'polypeptide(L)'
;RKCDVCLNPTDTKKHNNLCPKCKKPVTIGVLNRVEQLADRPVGYIPKDAIPFKTMLPLSEIIAKLNNIAGISTKKVWDIYNALIEKHESEMNILLNVTEKELEKTTNKELAKAIIDNRNGKIKVNPGYDGKYGYATFKK
;
A
#
# COMPACT_ATOMS: atom_id res chain seq x y z
N ARG A 1 -15.85 -11.22 9.19
CA ARG A 1 -16.72 -12.33 8.70
C ARG A 1 -15.87 -13.37 7.95
N LYS A 2 -16.32 -14.64 7.78
CA LYS A 2 -15.55 -15.71 7.08
C LYS A 2 -15.79 -15.80 5.56
N CYS A 3 -16.55 -14.89 4.97
CA CYS A 3 -16.91 -14.99 3.54
C CYS A 3 -15.81 -14.49 2.59
N ASP A 4 -14.85 -13.71 3.09
CA ASP A 4 -13.75 -13.11 2.34
C ASP A 4 -14.21 -12.42 1.04
N VAL A 5 -15.30 -11.66 1.15
CA VAL A 5 -15.88 -10.89 0.06
C VAL A 5 -15.53 -9.43 0.27
N CYS A 6 -14.79 -8.86 -0.67
CA CYS A 6 -14.53 -7.43 -0.81
C CYS A 6 -15.29 -6.92 -2.04
N LEU A 7 -16.20 -5.97 -1.85
CA LEU A 7 -16.99 -5.38 -2.92
C LEU A 7 -16.65 -3.90 -3.02
N ASN A 8 -16.52 -3.41 -4.25
CA ASN A 8 -16.51 -1.96 -4.49
C ASN A 8 -17.91 -1.38 -4.18
N PRO A 9 -18.03 -0.07 -3.97
CA PRO A 9 -19.31 0.51 -3.61
C PRO A 9 -20.40 0.30 -4.67
N THR A 10 -20.03 0.37 -5.96
CA THR A 10 -20.95 0.08 -7.07
C THR A 10 -21.50 -1.35 -6.98
N ASP A 11 -20.65 -2.34 -6.68
CA ASP A 11 -21.08 -3.73 -6.51
C ASP A 11 -21.87 -3.93 -5.23
N THR A 12 -21.50 -3.22 -4.16
CA THR A 12 -22.23 -3.21 -2.89
C THR A 12 -23.67 -2.73 -3.08
N LYS A 13 -23.87 -1.64 -3.83
CA LYS A 13 -25.19 -1.11 -4.21
C LYS A 13 -25.99 -2.11 -5.03
N LYS A 14 -25.37 -2.74 -6.05
CA LYS A 14 -26.03 -3.78 -6.87
C LYS A 14 -26.54 -4.97 -6.07
N HIS A 15 -25.88 -5.30 -4.95
CA HIS A 15 -26.29 -6.38 -4.07
C HIS A 15 -27.16 -5.91 -2.89
N ASN A 16 -27.75 -4.71 -2.94
CA ASN A 16 -28.58 -4.14 -1.87
C ASN A 16 -27.89 -4.14 -0.49
N ASN A 17 -26.59 -3.87 -0.47
CA ASN A 17 -25.75 -3.95 0.72
C ASN A 17 -25.71 -5.33 1.37
N LEU A 18 -26.02 -6.42 0.65
CA LEU A 18 -25.97 -7.79 1.15
C LEU A 18 -24.78 -8.54 0.55
N CYS A 19 -24.17 -9.40 1.36
CA CYS A 19 -23.09 -10.27 0.90
C CYS A 19 -23.66 -11.28 -0.12
N PRO A 20 -23.08 -11.42 -1.32
CA PRO A 20 -23.55 -12.38 -2.32
C PRO A 20 -23.49 -13.84 -1.83
N LYS A 21 -22.53 -14.17 -0.94
CA LYS A 21 -22.33 -15.53 -0.40
C LYS A 21 -23.29 -15.89 0.74
N CYS A 22 -23.40 -15.02 1.75
CA CYS A 22 -24.14 -15.34 2.98
C CYS A 22 -25.42 -14.52 3.18
N LYS A 23 -25.73 -13.60 2.27
CA LYS A 23 -26.91 -12.72 2.27
C LYS A 23 -27.08 -11.83 3.51
N LYS A 24 -26.08 -11.77 4.41
CA LYS A 24 -26.04 -10.84 5.54
C LYS A 24 -25.57 -9.45 5.07
N PRO A 25 -25.96 -8.34 5.74
CA PRO A 25 -25.55 -6.99 5.38
C PRO A 25 -24.03 -6.84 5.32
N VAL A 26 -23.41 -6.23 4.31
CA VAL A 26 -21.94 -6.06 4.25
C VAL A 26 -21.46 -4.95 5.19
N THR A 27 -20.18 -4.98 5.55
CA THR A 27 -19.55 -3.89 6.30
C THR A 27 -19.24 -2.75 5.31
N ILE A 28 -19.83 -1.57 5.54
CA ILE A 28 -19.66 -0.42 4.65
C ILE A 28 -18.28 0.21 4.91
N GLY A 29 -17.39 0.12 3.91
CA GLY A 29 -16.05 0.70 3.99
C GLY A 29 -16.01 2.21 3.71
N VAL A 30 -14.86 2.83 4.00
CA VAL A 30 -14.64 4.28 3.80
C VAL A 30 -14.94 4.71 2.36
N LEU A 31 -14.47 3.95 1.36
CA LEU A 31 -14.70 4.26 -0.06
C LEU A 31 -16.20 4.33 -0.41
N ASN A 32 -17.04 3.51 0.24
CA ASN A 32 -18.49 3.55 0.05
C ASN A 32 -19.07 4.87 0.56
N ARG A 33 -18.62 5.34 1.73
CA ARG A 33 -19.07 6.61 2.30
C ARG A 33 -18.62 7.79 1.44
N VAL A 34 -17.41 7.75 0.90
CA VAL A 34 -16.92 8.75 -0.06
C VAL A 34 -17.83 8.77 -1.30
N GLU A 35 -18.14 7.62 -1.90
CA GLU A 35 -19.01 7.58 -3.09
C GLU A 35 -20.44 8.07 -2.82
N GLN A 36 -20.98 7.87 -1.62
CA GLN A 36 -22.30 8.40 -1.25
C GLN A 36 -22.33 9.93 -1.15
N LEU A 37 -21.21 10.56 -0.82
CA LEU A 37 -21.10 12.01 -0.64
C LEU A 37 -20.51 12.71 -1.86
N ALA A 38 -19.93 11.96 -2.80
CA ALA A 38 -19.25 12.50 -3.96
C ALA A 38 -20.23 13.24 -4.88
N ASP A 39 -19.90 14.48 -5.18
CA ASP A 39 -20.56 15.35 -6.16
C ASP A 39 -19.87 15.30 -7.54
N ARG A 40 -18.81 14.49 -7.68
CA ARG A 40 -17.92 14.43 -8.84
C ARG A 40 -17.64 12.99 -9.25
N PRO A 41 -17.35 12.73 -10.54
CA PRO A 41 -17.05 11.38 -11.00
C PRO A 41 -15.73 10.87 -10.42
N VAL A 42 -15.60 9.54 -10.34
CA VAL A 42 -14.38 8.86 -9.92
C VAL A 42 -13.22 9.30 -10.82
N GLY A 43 -12.10 9.69 -10.21
CA GLY A 43 -10.90 10.14 -10.93
C GLY A 43 -10.90 11.63 -11.29
N TYR A 44 -11.92 12.41 -10.92
CA TYR A 44 -11.86 13.86 -11.06
C TYR A 44 -10.75 14.45 -10.19
N ILE A 45 -9.82 15.20 -10.80
CA ILE A 45 -8.74 15.91 -10.11
C ILE A 45 -8.96 17.43 -10.32
N PRO A 46 -9.17 18.21 -9.25
CA PRO A 46 -9.23 19.67 -9.35
C PRO A 46 -7.95 20.26 -9.96
N LYS A 47 -8.07 21.38 -10.69
CA LYS A 47 -6.93 22.02 -11.37
C LYS A 47 -5.78 22.40 -10.42
N ASP A 48 -6.14 22.87 -9.22
CA ASP A 48 -5.18 23.34 -8.21
C ASP A 48 -4.89 22.28 -7.14
N ALA A 49 -5.19 21.01 -7.41
CA ALA A 49 -4.95 19.94 -6.45
C ALA A 49 -3.44 19.68 -6.30
N ILE A 50 -2.95 19.74 -5.06
CA ILE A 50 -1.59 19.32 -4.74
C ILE A 50 -1.52 17.79 -4.90
N PRO A 51 -0.58 17.25 -5.70
CA PRO A 51 -0.44 15.81 -5.86
C PRO A 51 -0.10 15.13 -4.54
N PHE A 52 -0.71 13.97 -4.28
CA PHE A 52 -0.33 13.10 -3.17
C PHE A 52 0.49 11.92 -3.69
N LYS A 53 1.35 11.37 -2.83
CA LYS A 53 2.10 10.15 -3.12
C LYS A 53 1.61 9.03 -2.21
N THR A 54 1.26 7.90 -2.81
CA THR A 54 1.00 6.65 -2.07
C THR A 54 2.28 5.85 -2.01
N MET A 55 2.76 5.56 -0.81
CA MET A 55 4.00 4.83 -0.59
C MET A 55 3.85 3.87 0.58
N LEU A 56 4.51 2.74 0.49
CA LEU A 56 4.68 1.81 1.61
C LEU A 56 5.86 2.24 2.49
N PRO A 57 5.80 1.97 3.80
CA PRO A 57 6.95 2.13 4.70
C PRO A 57 8.12 1.24 4.25
N LEU A 58 9.34 1.73 4.43
CA LEU A 58 10.57 1.02 4.08
C LEU A 58 10.67 -0.33 4.82
N SER A 59 10.26 -0.37 6.08
CA SER A 59 10.24 -1.60 6.88
C SER A 59 9.30 -2.68 6.30
N GLU A 60 8.16 -2.30 5.74
CA GLU A 60 7.25 -3.23 5.06
C GLU A 60 7.86 -3.79 3.78
N ILE A 61 8.54 -2.94 2.99
CA ILE A 61 9.23 -3.35 1.76
C ILE A 61 10.34 -4.35 2.12
N ILE A 62 11.18 -4.02 3.10
CA ILE A 62 12.26 -4.89 3.57
C ILE A 62 11.71 -6.24 4.03
N ALA A 63 10.67 -6.22 4.89
CA ALA A 63 10.09 -7.45 5.43
C ALA A 63 9.52 -8.33 4.31
N LYS A 64 8.78 -7.75 3.36
CA LYS A 64 8.16 -8.51 2.27
C LYS A 64 9.16 -9.10 1.29
N LEU A 65 10.17 -8.34 0.86
CA LEU A 65 11.18 -8.86 -0.07
C LEU A 65 12.02 -9.98 0.55
N ASN A 66 12.37 -9.84 1.82
CA ASN A 66 13.16 -10.84 2.54
C ASN A 66 12.34 -12.04 3.05
N ASN A 67 11.03 -12.11 2.73
CA ASN A 67 10.08 -13.12 3.21
C ASN A 67 10.08 -13.26 4.75
N ILE A 68 10.23 -12.13 5.45
CA ILE A 68 10.26 -12.09 6.91
C ILE A 68 8.82 -11.93 7.41
N ALA A 69 8.39 -12.85 8.28
CA ALA A 69 7.01 -12.90 8.75
C ALA A 69 6.59 -11.67 9.57
N GLY A 70 7.54 -11.06 10.31
CA GLY A 70 7.27 -9.92 11.19
C GLY A 70 8.08 -8.68 10.84
N ILE A 71 7.39 -7.54 10.73
CA ILE A 71 8.00 -6.22 10.54
C ILE A 71 8.85 -5.83 11.77
N SER A 72 8.45 -6.29 12.97
CA SER A 72 9.16 -6.03 14.24
C SER A 72 10.40 -6.89 14.46
N THR A 73 10.79 -7.73 13.50
CA THR A 73 11.96 -8.60 13.69
C THR A 73 13.26 -7.82 13.61
N LYS A 74 14.26 -8.24 14.39
CA LYS A 74 15.58 -7.62 14.41
C LYS A 74 16.19 -7.49 13.01
N LYS A 75 16.07 -8.53 12.18
CA LYS A 75 16.59 -8.55 10.81
C LYS A 75 16.04 -7.42 9.92
N VAL A 76 14.77 -7.07 10.05
CA VAL A 76 14.18 -5.93 9.31
C VAL A 76 14.80 -4.63 9.78
N TRP A 77 14.89 -4.44 11.10
CA TRP A 77 15.41 -3.22 11.70
C TRP A 77 16.91 -3.04 11.50
N ASP A 78 17.70 -4.12 11.46
CA ASP A 78 19.14 -4.06 11.15
C ASP A 78 19.37 -3.51 9.72
N ILE A 79 18.60 -3.98 8.74
CA ILE A 79 18.67 -3.48 7.34
C ILE A 79 18.15 -2.03 7.27
N TYR A 80 17.03 -1.75 7.94
CA TYR A 80 16.43 -0.42 7.96
C TYR A 80 17.41 0.60 8.56
N ASN A 81 17.97 0.32 9.73
CA ASN A 81 18.89 1.23 10.42
C ASN A 81 20.17 1.45 9.60
N ALA A 82 20.73 0.41 8.98
CA ALA A 82 21.89 0.55 8.10
C ALA A 82 21.65 1.47 6.88
N LEU A 83 20.40 1.52 6.38
CA LEU A 83 20.03 2.46 5.32
C LEU A 83 19.85 3.88 5.85
N ILE A 84 19.22 4.04 7.02
CA ILE A 84 19.03 5.34 7.68
C ILE A 84 20.38 5.98 8.02
N GLU A 85 21.35 5.22 8.53
CA GLU A 85 22.68 5.72 8.84
C GLU A 85 23.40 6.29 7.61
N LYS A 86 23.14 5.75 6.41
CA LYS A 86 23.80 6.18 5.17
C LYS A 86 23.04 7.28 4.43
N HIS A 87 21.72 7.32 4.55
CA HIS A 87 20.83 8.18 3.76
C HIS A 87 19.98 9.13 4.62
N GLU A 88 20.32 9.26 5.90
CA GLU A 88 19.76 10.16 6.91
C GLU A 88 18.33 9.84 7.38
N SER A 89 17.40 9.61 6.46
CA SER A 89 15.98 9.40 6.82
C SER A 89 15.21 8.51 5.85
N GLU A 90 14.14 7.89 6.35
CA GLU A 90 13.25 7.05 5.53
C GLU A 90 12.63 7.85 4.38
N MET A 91 12.19 9.08 4.65
CA MET A 91 11.61 9.94 3.62
C MET A 91 12.61 10.27 2.52
N ASN A 92 13.88 10.52 2.88
CA ASN A 92 14.93 10.75 1.89
C ASN A 92 15.15 9.51 1.00
N ILE A 93 15.23 8.32 1.61
CA ILE A 93 15.37 7.03 0.90
C ILE A 93 14.20 6.80 -0.06
N LEU A 94 12.97 6.98 0.41
CA LEU A 94 11.76 6.71 -0.37
C LEU A 94 11.52 7.75 -1.48
N LEU A 95 11.95 9.01 -1.30
CA LEU A 95 11.62 10.11 -2.22
C LEU A 95 12.76 10.56 -3.12
N ASN A 96 13.99 10.63 -2.62
CA ASN A 96 15.05 11.40 -3.26
C ASN A 96 16.24 10.54 -3.71
N VAL A 97 16.69 9.60 -2.87
CA VAL A 97 17.92 8.82 -3.13
C VAL A 97 17.85 8.11 -4.48
N THR A 98 18.94 8.14 -5.25
CA THR A 98 18.96 7.55 -6.59
C THR A 98 19.09 6.02 -6.55
N GLU A 99 18.64 5.34 -7.61
CA GLU A 99 18.77 3.87 -7.72
C GLU A 99 20.24 3.41 -7.57
N LYS A 100 21.18 4.13 -8.19
CA LYS A 100 22.62 3.84 -8.10
C LYS A 100 23.17 3.95 -6.68
N GLU A 101 22.69 4.90 -5.89
CA GLU A 101 23.09 5.06 -4.48
C GLU A 101 22.49 3.96 -3.60
N LEU A 102 21.24 3.57 -3.87
CA LEU A 102 20.60 2.44 -3.20
C LEU A 102 21.37 1.15 -3.49
N GLU A 103 21.73 0.86 -4.74
CA GLU A 103 22.51 -0.33 -5.12
C GLU A 103 23.90 -0.41 -4.47
N LYS A 104 24.50 0.73 -4.08
CA LYS A 104 25.78 0.73 -3.33
C LYS A 104 25.61 0.34 -1.86
N THR A 105 24.40 0.49 -1.33
CA THR A 105 24.11 0.34 0.10
C THR A 105 23.25 -0.87 0.42
N THR A 106 22.56 -1.41 -0.58
CA THR A 106 21.68 -2.57 -0.47
C THR A 106 21.75 -3.45 -1.74
N ASN A 107 20.96 -4.51 -1.78
CA ASN A 107 20.84 -5.36 -2.95
C ASN A 107 19.96 -4.70 -4.04
N LYS A 108 20.14 -5.17 -5.29
CA LYS A 108 19.40 -4.66 -6.47
C LYS A 108 17.89 -4.82 -6.34
N GLU A 109 17.44 -5.90 -5.69
CA GLU A 109 16.00 -6.14 -5.48
C GLU A 109 15.35 -5.09 -4.58
N LEU A 110 15.97 -4.74 -3.44
CA LEU A 110 15.44 -3.71 -2.55
C LEU A 110 15.54 -2.33 -3.19
N ALA A 111 16.66 -2.01 -3.87
CA ALA A 111 16.79 -0.75 -4.60
C ALA A 111 15.66 -0.57 -5.61
N LYS A 112 15.43 -1.57 -6.46
CA LYS A 112 14.34 -1.57 -7.45
C LYS A 112 12.97 -1.44 -6.79
N ALA A 113 12.71 -2.16 -5.70
CA ALA A 113 11.43 -2.07 -5.00
C ALA A 113 11.17 -0.69 -4.39
N ILE A 114 12.19 -0.01 -3.87
CA ILE A 114 12.07 1.38 -3.40
C ILE A 114 11.72 2.32 -4.56
N ILE A 115 12.35 2.14 -5.72
CA ILE A 115 12.04 2.92 -6.92
C ILE A 115 10.62 2.62 -7.44
N ASP A 116 10.19 1.36 -7.42
CA ASP A 116 8.82 0.98 -7.78
C ASP A 116 7.80 1.54 -6.78
N ASN A 117 8.13 1.62 -5.49
CA ASN A 117 7.30 2.27 -4.46
C ASN A 117 7.14 3.76 -4.77
N ARG A 118 8.26 4.45 -5.05
CA ARG A 118 8.28 5.88 -5.40
C ARG A 118 7.42 6.21 -6.62
N ASN A 119 7.40 5.30 -7.59
CA ASN A 119 6.66 5.44 -8.84
C ASN A 119 5.23 4.87 -8.78
N GLY A 120 4.76 4.40 -7.62
CA GLY A 120 3.41 3.83 -7.48
C GLY A 120 3.19 2.54 -8.30
N LYS A 121 4.27 1.80 -8.62
CA LYS A 121 4.21 0.57 -9.42
C LYS A 121 3.95 -0.68 -8.58
N ILE A 122 4.02 -0.58 -7.25
CA ILE A 122 3.72 -1.69 -6.34
C ILE A 122 2.21 -1.91 -6.30
N LYS A 123 1.79 -3.14 -6.62
CA LYS A 123 0.38 -3.52 -6.57
C LYS A 123 -0.03 -3.75 -5.11
N VAL A 124 -1.00 -2.99 -4.62
CA VAL A 124 -1.56 -3.11 -3.27
C VAL A 124 -2.97 -3.68 -3.37
N ASN A 125 -3.23 -4.76 -2.63
CA ASN A 125 -4.59 -5.27 -2.46
C ASN A 125 -5.24 -4.52 -1.28
N PRO A 126 -6.42 -3.92 -1.46
CA PRO A 126 -7.05 -3.10 -0.43
C PRO A 126 -7.49 -3.94 0.77
N GLY A 127 -7.45 -3.31 1.94
CA GLY A 127 -8.02 -3.87 3.17
C GLY A 127 -9.55 -3.76 3.18
N TYR A 128 -10.20 -4.62 3.96
CA TYR A 128 -11.65 -4.64 4.14
C TYR A 128 -12.05 -5.38 5.41
N ASP A 129 -13.23 -5.09 5.97
CA ASP A 129 -13.83 -5.82 7.11
C ASP A 129 -12.85 -6.03 8.30
N GLY A 130 -12.05 -5.00 8.63
CA GLY A 130 -11.06 -5.05 9.71
C GLY A 130 -9.74 -5.75 9.37
N LYS A 131 -9.57 -6.23 8.14
CA LYS A 131 -8.31 -6.77 7.61
C LYS A 131 -7.53 -5.67 6.91
N TYR A 132 -6.26 -5.51 7.24
CA TYR A 132 -5.36 -4.62 6.53
C TYR A 132 -5.16 -5.08 5.07
N GLY A 133 -4.90 -4.10 4.21
CA GLY A 133 -4.43 -4.38 2.86
C GLY A 133 -3.03 -4.96 2.87
N TYR A 134 -2.57 -5.45 1.72
CA TYR A 134 -1.23 -6.00 1.60
C TYR A 134 -0.62 -5.69 0.23
N ALA A 135 0.66 -5.39 0.23
CA ALA A 135 1.44 -5.19 -0.98
C ALA A 135 1.84 -6.53 -1.62
N THR A 136 1.88 -6.54 -2.95
CA THR A 136 2.39 -7.65 -3.76
C THR A 136 3.53 -7.15 -4.63
N PHE A 137 4.69 -7.80 -4.50
CA PHE A 137 5.89 -7.52 -5.28
C PHE A 137 5.95 -8.54 -6.41
N LYS A 138 6.12 -8.08 -7.65
CA LYS A 138 6.38 -8.97 -8.79
C LYS A 138 7.80 -9.51 -8.64
N LYS A 139 7.97 -10.83 -8.56
CA LYS A 139 9.26 -11.49 -8.72
C LYS A 139 9.59 -11.60 -10.20
#